data_AF-A0A323V3U8-F1
#
_entry.id   AF-A0A323V3U8-F1
#
_cell.length_a   1.000
_cell.length_b   1.000
_cell.length_c   1.000
_cell.angle_alpha   90.00
_cell.angle_beta   90.00
_cell.angle_gamma   90.00
#
_symmetry.space_group_name_H-M   'P 1'
#
loop_
_entity.id
_entity.type
_entity.pdbx_description
1 polymer ?
#
loop_
_entity_poly.entity_id
_entity_poly.type
_entity_poly.pdbx_seq_one_letter_code
_entity_poly.pdbx_strand_id
1 'polypeptide(L)'
;MTHGPCGGVAADGGCEVAPGPCVFLDRPTVRWAGGDEPRPLAPEPPLLALMRQRPVVVADLPAAPLSRESLERSVDALAGTVDAVLLGDSGGARVQFPPSHRAALVQARGVPAWAGLNCRDRNRVALEGELAALADVGAAAVHCVTGDHTALGDRPDAQPVFDLYLT
;
A
#
# COMPACT_ATOMS: atom_id res chain seq x y z
N MET A 1 -16.71 8.87 11.65
CA MET A 1 -15.89 7.70 11.26
C MET A 1 -15.88 6.71 12.41
N THR A 2 -16.22 5.44 12.17
CA THR A 2 -16.37 4.44 13.24
C THR A 2 -15.03 3.72 13.57
N HIS A 3 -14.07 3.78 12.63
CA HIS A 3 -12.84 2.98 12.65
C HIS A 3 -11.61 3.69 12.02
N GLY A 4 -11.58 5.01 11.99
CA GLY A 4 -10.44 5.77 11.51
C GLY A 4 -10.49 7.17 12.08
N PRO A 5 -9.33 7.83 12.25
CA PRO A 5 -8.00 7.50 11.71
C PRO A 5 -7.12 6.65 12.66
N CYS A 6 -6.33 5.70 12.13
CA CYS A 6 -5.48 4.77 12.91
C CYS A 6 -3.99 5.05 12.69
N GLY A 7 -3.18 4.83 13.71
CA GLY A 7 -1.71 4.88 13.63
C GLY A 7 -1.02 3.56 13.96
N GLY A 8 -1.72 2.68 14.68
CA GLY A 8 -1.16 1.48 15.26
C GLY A 8 -1.61 1.31 16.70
N VAL A 9 -1.14 0.23 17.30
CA VAL A 9 -1.31 -0.08 18.71
C VAL A 9 0.06 -0.20 19.35
N ALA A 10 0.30 0.60 20.39
CA ALA A 10 1.52 0.53 21.16
C ALA A 10 1.60 -0.80 21.93
N ALA A 11 2.80 -1.16 22.38
CA ALA A 11 3.05 -2.42 23.08
C ALA A 11 2.23 -2.57 24.40
N ASP A 12 1.80 -1.46 24.99
CA ASP A 12 0.94 -1.41 26.18
C ASP A 12 -0.57 -1.45 25.86
N GLY A 13 -0.93 -1.59 24.58
CA GLY A 13 -2.31 -1.54 24.10
C GLY A 13 -2.83 -0.12 23.85
N GLY A 14 -2.01 0.91 24.02
CA GLY A 14 -2.36 2.31 23.74
C GLY A 14 -2.53 2.61 22.25
N CYS A 15 -3.29 3.66 21.94
CA CYS A 15 -3.41 4.19 20.59
C CYS A 15 -2.22 5.11 20.26
N GLU A 16 -1.62 4.94 19.08
CA GLU A 16 -0.47 5.77 18.66
C GLU A 16 -0.84 7.20 18.27
N VAL A 17 -2.11 7.44 17.93
CA VAL A 17 -2.60 8.75 17.47
C VAL A 17 -3.13 9.61 18.62
N ALA A 18 -3.86 8.98 19.55
CA ALA A 18 -4.64 9.68 20.55
C ALA A 18 -4.40 9.08 21.95
N PRO A 19 -4.44 9.90 23.02
CA PRO A 19 -4.33 9.36 24.38
C PRO A 19 -5.46 8.37 24.68
N GLY A 20 -5.12 7.17 25.12
CA GLY A 20 -6.08 6.14 25.54
C GLY A 20 -5.81 4.76 24.91
N PRO A 21 -6.57 3.72 25.30
CA PRO A 21 -6.44 2.39 24.74
C PRO A 21 -6.85 2.36 23.26
N CYS A 22 -6.23 1.46 22.49
CA CYS A 22 -6.58 1.24 21.11
C CYS A 22 -8.01 0.68 20.99
N VAL A 23 -8.87 1.39 20.27
CA VAL A 23 -10.28 1.02 20.06
C VAL A 23 -10.49 -0.24 19.20
N PHE A 24 -9.40 -0.82 18.68
CA PHE A 24 -9.41 -2.05 17.89
C PHE A 24 -8.88 -3.26 18.66
N LEU A 25 -8.18 -3.07 19.78
CA LEU A 25 -7.47 -4.14 20.46
C LEU A 25 -8.41 -5.29 20.88
N ASP A 26 -9.57 -4.93 21.42
CA ASP A 26 -10.57 -5.89 21.89
C ASP A 26 -11.69 -6.14 20.86
N ARG A 27 -11.59 -5.56 19.65
CA ARG A 27 -12.60 -5.75 18.62
C ARG A 27 -12.41 -7.11 17.93
N PRO A 28 -13.50 -7.86 17.70
CA PRO A 28 -13.40 -9.07 16.90
C PRO A 28 -12.97 -8.72 15.48
N THR A 29 -12.16 -9.59 14.86
CA THR A 29 -11.82 -9.48 13.45
C THR A 29 -13.09 -9.43 12.62
N VAL A 30 -13.26 -8.35 11.85
CA VAL A 30 -14.36 -8.26 10.88
C VAL A 30 -14.05 -9.24 9.76
N ARG A 31 -14.92 -10.23 9.57
CA ARG A 31 -14.82 -11.16 8.45
C ARG A 31 -15.47 -10.50 7.24
N TRP A 32 -14.77 -10.49 6.11
CA TRP A 32 -15.39 -10.17 4.83
C TRP A 32 -16.55 -11.14 4.59
N ALA A 33 -17.77 -10.60 4.48
CA ALA A 33 -19.00 -11.38 4.33
C ALA A 33 -19.25 -11.84 2.88
N GLY A 34 -18.30 -11.59 1.97
CA GLY A 34 -18.52 -11.75 0.54
C GLY A 34 -19.22 -10.53 -0.06
N GLY A 35 -19.55 -10.65 -1.34
CA GLY A 35 -20.07 -9.57 -2.18
C GLY A 35 -19.31 -9.60 -3.49
N ASP A 36 -19.95 -10.16 -4.52
CA ASP A 36 -19.40 -10.56 -5.81
C ASP A 36 -18.33 -11.67 -5.76
N GLU A 37 -18.53 -12.73 -6.55
CA GLU A 37 -17.47 -13.69 -6.83
C GLU A 37 -16.32 -12.97 -7.54
N PRO A 38 -15.04 -13.27 -7.22
CA PRO A 38 -13.91 -12.71 -7.95
C PRO A 38 -14.07 -13.05 -9.43
N ARG A 39 -14.34 -12.02 -10.26
CA ARG A 39 -14.45 -12.22 -11.69
C ARG A 39 -13.06 -12.64 -12.20
N PRO A 40 -12.94 -13.74 -12.95
CA PRO A 40 -11.66 -14.14 -13.52
C PRO A 40 -11.09 -12.98 -14.36
N LEU A 41 -9.86 -12.58 -14.04
CA LEU A 41 -9.10 -11.65 -14.87
C LEU A 41 -8.64 -12.42 -16.11
N ALA A 42 -8.94 -11.87 -17.29
CA ALA A 42 -8.54 -12.45 -18.58
C ALA A 42 -7.84 -11.38 -19.44
N PRO A 43 -6.54 -11.54 -19.77
CA PRO A 43 -5.66 -12.64 -19.33
C PRO A 43 -5.34 -12.58 -17.83
N GLU A 44 -4.96 -13.73 -17.26
CA GLU A 44 -4.51 -13.79 -15.86
C GLU A 44 -3.17 -13.03 -15.71
N PRO A 45 -2.99 -12.19 -14.67
CA PRO A 45 -1.73 -11.50 -14.43
C PRO A 45 -0.56 -12.47 -14.17
N PRO A 46 0.66 -12.19 -14.68
CA PRO A 46 1.81 -13.11 -14.56
C PRO A 46 2.16 -13.52 -13.12
N LEU A 47 2.11 -12.58 -12.17
CA LEU A 47 2.40 -12.86 -10.75
C LEU A 47 1.38 -13.83 -10.16
N LEU A 48 0.09 -13.67 -10.48
CA LEU A 48 -0.97 -14.57 -10.03
C LEU A 48 -0.79 -15.98 -10.60
N ALA A 49 -0.47 -16.08 -11.90
CA ALA A 49 -0.18 -17.35 -12.55
C ALA A 49 1.04 -18.07 -11.92
N LEU A 50 2.05 -17.31 -11.50
CA LEU A 50 3.23 -17.83 -10.81
C LEU A 50 2.90 -18.37 -9.41
N MET A 51 2.08 -17.65 -8.65
CA MET A 51 1.63 -18.05 -7.31
C MET A 51 0.86 -19.37 -7.30
N ARG A 52 0.20 -19.74 -8.40
CA ARG A 52 -0.48 -21.04 -8.55
C ARG A 52 0.50 -22.21 -8.71
N GLN A 53 1.71 -21.94 -9.18
CA GLN A 53 2.70 -22.97 -9.53
C GLN A 53 3.69 -23.21 -8.40
N ARG A 54 4.07 -22.16 -7.67
CA ARG A 54 5.03 -22.23 -6.56
C ARG A 54 4.86 -21.08 -5.58
N PRO A 55 5.41 -21.18 -4.36
CA PRO A 55 5.62 -20.03 -3.49
C PRO A 55 6.39 -18.92 -4.22
N VAL A 56 5.98 -17.67 -3.96
CA VAL A 56 6.64 -16.48 -4.49
C VAL A 56 7.37 -15.73 -3.39
N VAL A 57 8.49 -15.09 -3.75
CA VAL A 57 9.27 -14.23 -2.87
C VAL A 57 8.97 -12.78 -3.20
N VAL A 58 8.40 -12.06 -2.24
CA VAL A 58 8.14 -10.62 -2.33
C VAL A 58 8.94 -9.94 -1.23
N ALA A 59 9.71 -8.91 -1.60
CA ALA A 59 10.47 -8.11 -0.66
C ALA A 59 9.91 -6.69 -0.59
N ASP A 60 9.86 -6.12 0.61
CA ASP A 60 9.61 -4.69 0.78
C ASP A 60 10.78 -3.88 0.21
N LEU A 61 10.47 -2.77 -0.46
CA LEU A 61 11.44 -1.93 -1.15
C LEU A 61 11.55 -0.58 -0.45
N PRO A 62 12.40 -0.46 0.58
CA PRO A 62 12.64 0.83 1.22
C PRO A 62 13.36 1.77 0.24
N ALA A 63 12.83 2.97 0.09
CA ALA A 63 13.43 4.03 -0.70
C ALA A 63 13.16 5.38 -0.04
N ALA A 64 14.09 6.33 -0.21
CA ALA A 64 13.86 7.68 0.26
C ALA A 64 12.65 8.31 -0.47
N PRO A 65 11.79 9.06 0.25
CA PRO A 65 10.64 9.70 -0.36
C PRO A 65 11.08 10.69 -1.44
N LEU A 66 10.33 10.77 -2.54
CA LEU A 66 10.58 11.67 -3.67
C LEU A 66 11.98 11.52 -4.33
N SER A 67 12.67 10.40 -4.13
CA SER A 67 13.98 10.13 -4.75
C SER A 67 13.90 8.98 -5.75
N ARG A 68 13.95 9.33 -7.04
CA ARG A 68 14.07 8.35 -8.13
C ARG A 68 15.34 7.51 -7.98
N GLU A 69 16.47 8.16 -7.74
CA GLU A 69 17.76 7.49 -7.61
C GLU A 69 17.76 6.48 -6.46
N SER A 70 17.21 6.86 -5.29
CA SER A 70 17.09 5.92 -4.17
C SER A 70 16.21 4.74 -4.51
N LEU A 71 15.10 4.96 -5.21
CA LEU A 71 14.19 3.89 -5.61
C LEU A 71 14.87 2.92 -6.59
N GLU A 72 15.47 3.45 -7.66
CA GLU A 72 16.13 2.64 -8.68
C GLU A 72 17.31 1.85 -8.09
N ARG A 73 18.11 2.45 -7.22
CA ARG A 73 19.19 1.75 -6.50
C ARG A 73 18.67 0.60 -5.64
N SER A 74 17.56 0.80 -4.93
CA SER A 74 16.95 -0.28 -4.14
C SER A 74 16.44 -1.41 -5.04
N VAL A 75 15.85 -1.09 -6.20
CA VAL A 75 15.37 -2.11 -7.16
C VAL A 75 16.55 -2.90 -7.74
N ASP A 76 17.60 -2.21 -8.16
CA ASP A 76 18.80 -2.83 -8.74
C ASP A 76 19.43 -3.85 -7.77
N ALA A 77 19.35 -3.61 -6.46
CA ALA A 77 19.85 -4.53 -5.43
C ALA A 77 19.02 -5.82 -5.28
N LEU A 78 17.74 -5.81 -5.68
CA LEU A 78 16.83 -6.96 -5.57
C LEU A 78 16.55 -7.65 -6.90
N ALA A 79 16.93 -7.03 -8.03
CA ALA A 79 16.70 -7.56 -9.36
C ALA A 79 17.24 -8.99 -9.51
N GLY A 80 16.39 -9.90 -9.99
CA GLY A 80 16.73 -11.32 -10.17
C GLY A 80 16.73 -12.18 -8.89
N THR A 81 16.46 -11.60 -7.72
CA THR A 81 16.39 -12.35 -6.44
C THR A 81 14.98 -12.49 -5.86
N VAL A 82 14.02 -11.71 -6.39
CA VAL A 82 12.62 -11.68 -5.94
C VAL A 82 11.68 -11.80 -7.13
N ASP A 83 10.46 -12.29 -6.88
CA ASP A 83 9.40 -12.38 -7.89
C ASP A 83 8.65 -11.05 -8.08
N ALA A 84 8.58 -10.24 -7.02
CA ALA A 84 8.04 -8.89 -7.04
C ALA A 84 8.61 -8.07 -5.87
N VAL A 85 8.47 -6.76 -5.95
CA VAL A 85 8.78 -5.85 -4.83
C VAL A 85 7.52 -5.13 -4.35
N LEU A 86 7.33 -5.09 -3.04
CA LEU A 86 6.29 -4.30 -2.40
C LEU A 86 6.75 -2.85 -2.27
N LEU A 87 6.01 -1.95 -2.90
CA LEU A 87 6.24 -0.51 -2.82
C LEU A 87 5.41 0.05 -1.66
N GLY A 88 5.88 -0.24 -0.44
CA GLY A 88 5.33 0.28 0.80
C GLY A 88 5.43 1.80 0.90
N ASP A 89 4.66 2.37 1.81
CA ASP A 89 4.67 3.81 2.03
C ASP A 89 5.73 4.21 3.07
N SER A 90 6.34 5.40 2.92
CA SER A 90 7.29 5.91 3.90
C SER A 90 6.56 6.47 5.13
N GLY A 91 6.50 5.72 6.23
CA GLY A 91 5.77 6.10 7.45
C GLY A 91 6.14 7.47 8.02
N GLY A 92 7.35 7.97 7.79
CA GLY A 92 7.78 9.32 8.23
C GLY A 92 7.42 10.47 7.28
N ALA A 93 7.14 10.19 6.00
CA ALA A 93 6.94 11.21 4.97
C ALA A 93 5.57 11.07 4.30
N ARG A 94 4.70 12.08 4.41
CA ARG A 94 3.36 12.05 3.81
C ARG A 94 3.38 12.43 2.34
N VAL A 95 4.34 13.27 1.92
CA VAL A 95 4.51 13.63 0.50
C VAL A 95 5.49 12.67 -0.15
N GLN A 96 4.99 11.89 -1.10
CA GLN A 96 5.75 10.90 -1.85
C GLN A 96 5.31 10.90 -3.31
N PHE A 97 6.05 10.22 -4.17
CA PHE A 97 5.58 9.97 -5.52
C PHE A 97 4.28 9.14 -5.47
N PRO A 98 3.30 9.43 -6.36
CA PRO A 98 2.11 8.60 -6.47
C PRO A 98 2.46 7.12 -6.68
N PRO A 99 1.67 6.18 -6.13
CA PRO A 99 1.88 4.73 -6.29
C PRO A 99 2.16 4.30 -7.74
N SER A 100 1.38 4.78 -8.69
CA SER A 100 1.49 4.54 -10.13
C SER A 100 2.83 5.00 -10.70
N HIS A 101 3.29 6.20 -10.30
CA HIS A 101 4.60 6.70 -10.71
C HIS A 101 5.72 5.79 -10.20
N ARG A 102 5.69 5.43 -8.91
CA ARG A 102 6.69 4.52 -8.32
C ARG A 102 6.70 3.16 -9.02
N ALA A 103 5.53 2.60 -9.29
CA ALA A 103 5.38 1.34 -10.01
C ALA A 103 5.98 1.43 -11.43
N ALA A 104 5.72 2.51 -12.17
CA ALA A 104 6.31 2.72 -13.49
C ALA A 104 7.85 2.75 -13.44
N LEU A 105 8.45 3.38 -12.42
CA LEU A 105 9.92 3.46 -12.29
C LEU A 105 10.54 2.09 -12.04
N VAL A 106 9.94 1.31 -11.14
CA VAL A 106 10.39 -0.04 -10.81
C VAL A 106 10.23 -0.98 -11.99
N GLN A 107 9.11 -0.92 -12.70
CA GLN A 107 8.86 -1.77 -13.87
C GLN A 107 9.75 -1.43 -15.06
N ALA A 108 10.17 -0.17 -15.21
CA ALA A 108 11.18 0.21 -16.20
C ALA A 108 12.54 -0.46 -15.95
N ARG A 109 12.79 -0.95 -14.73
CA ARG A 109 13.96 -1.77 -14.36
C ARG A 109 13.73 -3.28 -14.50
N GLY A 110 12.57 -3.69 -15.01
CA GLY A 110 12.24 -5.10 -15.27
C GLY A 110 11.82 -5.89 -14.03
N VAL A 111 11.53 -5.23 -12.91
CA VAL A 111 11.08 -5.90 -11.67
C VAL A 111 9.56 -5.68 -11.49
N PRO A 112 8.76 -6.74 -11.26
CA PRO A 112 7.33 -6.60 -11.02
C PRO A 112 7.04 -5.79 -9.76
N ALA A 113 6.17 -4.78 -9.88
CA ALA A 113 5.80 -3.90 -8.78
C ALA A 113 4.48 -4.34 -8.13
N TRP A 114 4.50 -4.61 -6.83
CA TRP A 114 3.31 -4.69 -5.99
C TRP A 114 3.12 -3.34 -5.30
N ALA A 115 2.22 -2.50 -5.83
CA ALA A 115 2.10 -1.12 -5.40
C ALA A 115 1.27 -0.97 -4.11
N GLY A 116 1.80 -0.28 -3.10
CA GLY A 116 1.03 0.14 -1.93
C GLY A 116 0.07 1.29 -2.26
N LEU A 117 -1.22 1.13 -1.93
CA LEU A 117 -2.24 2.17 -2.09
C LEU A 117 -2.85 2.49 -0.72
N ASN A 118 -2.57 3.67 -0.19
CA ASN A 118 -3.12 4.11 1.09
C ASN A 118 -4.45 4.88 0.90
N CYS A 119 -5.37 4.74 1.86
CA CYS A 119 -6.66 5.45 1.85
C CYS A 119 -6.67 6.72 2.73
N ARG A 120 -5.66 6.94 3.58
CA ARG A 120 -5.63 8.02 4.59
C ARG A 120 -5.87 9.43 4.04
N ASP A 121 -5.37 9.72 2.84
CA ASP A 121 -5.29 11.06 2.27
C ASP A 121 -5.90 11.14 0.86
N ARG A 122 -6.66 10.11 0.46
CA ARG A 122 -7.33 10.01 -0.84
C ARG A 122 -8.82 9.78 -0.68
N ASN A 123 -9.60 10.50 -1.46
CA ASN A 123 -11.03 10.20 -1.61
C ASN A 123 -11.23 9.08 -2.65
N ARG A 124 -12.45 8.56 -2.79
CA ARG A 124 -12.77 7.50 -3.74
C ARG A 124 -12.37 7.82 -5.18
N VAL A 125 -12.50 9.09 -5.61
CA VAL A 125 -12.14 9.52 -6.97
C VAL A 125 -10.63 9.42 -7.19
N ALA A 126 -9.84 9.87 -6.22
CA ALA A 126 -8.39 9.73 -6.25
C ALA A 126 -7.96 8.27 -6.18
N LEU A 127 -8.64 7.44 -5.39
CA LEU A 127 -8.36 6.00 -5.29
C LEU A 127 -8.65 5.28 -6.60
N GLU A 128 -9.82 5.49 -7.21
CA GLU A 128 -10.19 4.91 -8.51
C GLU A 128 -9.24 5.35 -9.61
N GLY A 129 -8.88 6.64 -9.66
CA GLY A 129 -7.92 7.16 -10.63
C GLY A 129 -6.53 6.52 -10.46
N GLU A 130 -6.06 6.35 -9.23
CA GLU A 130 -4.76 5.72 -8.96
C GLU A 130 -4.78 4.23 -9.32
N LEU A 131 -5.88 3.50 -9.04
CA LEU A 131 -6.04 2.11 -9.45
C LEU A 131 -6.04 1.95 -10.97
N ALA A 132 -6.74 2.83 -11.69
CA ALA A 132 -6.73 2.84 -13.15
C ALA A 132 -5.32 3.12 -13.70
N ALA A 133 -4.60 4.08 -13.12
CA ALA A 133 -3.22 4.37 -13.50
C ALA A 133 -2.27 3.20 -13.19
N LEU A 134 -2.44 2.52 -12.06
CA LEU A 134 -1.67 1.32 -11.71
C LEU A 134 -1.90 0.17 -12.70
N ALA A 135 -3.15 -0.03 -13.14
CA ALA A 135 -3.47 -1.00 -14.17
C ALA A 135 -2.86 -0.62 -15.52
N ASP A 136 -2.92 0.66 -15.92
CA ASP A 136 -2.35 1.17 -17.17
C ASP A 136 -0.82 1.01 -17.24
N VAL A 137 -0.11 1.34 -16.16
CA VAL A 137 1.35 1.13 -16.09
C VAL A 137 1.72 -0.35 -15.97
N GLY A 138 0.76 -1.24 -15.75
CA GLY A 138 0.96 -2.70 -15.71
C GLY A 138 1.39 -3.26 -14.35
N ALA A 139 1.14 -2.56 -13.24
CA ALA A 139 1.51 -3.02 -11.90
C ALA A 139 1.05 -4.46 -11.64
N ALA A 140 1.92 -5.28 -11.06
CA ALA A 140 1.70 -6.72 -10.90
C ALA A 140 0.62 -7.04 -9.86
N ALA A 141 0.50 -6.19 -8.84
CA ALA A 141 -0.52 -6.27 -7.80
C ALA A 141 -0.68 -4.92 -7.08
N VAL A 142 -1.78 -4.76 -6.35
CA VAL A 142 -2.03 -3.60 -5.49
C VAL A 142 -2.21 -4.08 -4.05
N HIS A 143 -1.51 -3.45 -3.11
CA HIS A 143 -1.64 -3.67 -1.68
C HIS A 143 -2.42 -2.50 -1.08
N CYS A 144 -3.73 -2.65 -0.96
CA CYS A 144 -4.59 -1.63 -0.38
C CYS A 144 -4.46 -1.63 1.14
N VAL A 145 -4.19 -0.46 1.72
CA VAL A 145 -4.04 -0.26 3.17
C VAL A 145 -4.77 1.00 3.62
N THR A 146 -5.29 1.01 4.85
CA THR A 146 -5.86 2.24 5.43
C THR A 146 -4.80 3.35 5.49
N GLY A 147 -3.57 2.99 5.88
CA GLY A 147 -2.44 3.90 6.02
C GLY A 147 -2.48 4.66 7.35
N ASP A 148 -1.29 5.04 7.82
CA ASP A 148 -1.13 5.71 9.10
C ASP A 148 -1.74 7.11 9.08
N HIS A 149 -2.27 7.57 10.21
CA HIS A 149 -2.80 8.91 10.31
C HIS A 149 -1.81 9.97 9.82
N THR A 150 -2.31 10.98 9.12
CA THR A 150 -1.56 12.18 8.72
C THR A 150 -0.80 12.86 9.87
N ALA A 151 -1.24 12.71 11.13
CA ALA A 151 -0.57 13.24 12.31
C ALA A 151 0.77 12.57 12.62
N LEU A 152 0.99 11.33 12.18
CA LEU A 152 2.17 10.50 12.50
C LEU A 152 3.32 10.67 11.49
N GLY A 153 3.53 11.87 10.96
CA GLY A 153 4.58 12.12 9.96
C GLY A 153 4.95 13.59 9.84
N ASP A 154 5.57 13.96 8.73
CA ASP A 154 6.06 15.31 8.45
C ASP A 154 4.97 16.33 8.03
N ARG A 155 3.72 15.89 7.82
CA ARG A 155 2.59 16.75 7.45
C ARG A 155 1.39 16.60 8.39
N PRO A 156 1.51 16.99 9.67
CA PRO A 156 0.39 16.98 10.61
C PRO A 156 -0.71 17.99 10.24
N ASP A 157 -0.40 18.97 9.37
CA ASP A 157 -1.34 19.94 8.82
C ASP A 157 -2.26 19.35 7.73
N ALA A 158 -1.89 18.21 7.14
CA ALA A 158 -2.65 17.59 6.08
C ALA A 158 -3.98 17.02 6.61
N GLN A 159 -5.06 17.35 5.92
CA GLN A 159 -6.39 16.87 6.29
C GLN A 159 -6.49 15.36 6.09
N PRO A 160 -6.90 14.60 7.11
CA PRO A 160 -7.20 13.19 6.96
C PRO A 160 -8.47 13.04 6.11
N VAL A 161 -8.39 12.28 5.00
CA VAL A 161 -9.53 12.09 4.09
C VAL A 161 -10.32 10.84 4.47
N PHE A 162 -9.68 9.67 4.49
CA PHE A 162 -10.29 8.38 4.88
C PHE A 162 -11.72 8.15 4.34
N ASP A 163 -11.98 8.52 3.07
CA ASP A 163 -13.29 8.34 2.43
C ASP A 163 -13.65 6.84 2.34
N LEU A 164 -12.62 6.00 2.16
CA LEU A 164 -12.67 4.56 2.35
C LEU A 164 -11.64 4.17 3.42
N TYR A 165 -11.92 3.11 4.16
CA TYR A 165 -10.98 2.52 5.11
C TYR A 165 -11.12 1.00 5.07
N LEU A 166 -10.00 0.32 5.29
CA LEU A 166 -9.93 -1.13 5.34
C LEU A 166 -9.88 -1.54 6.82
N THR A 167 -10.91 -2.27 7.25
CA THR A 167 -11.03 -2.91 8.58
C THR A 167 -10.92 -4.41 8.44
#